data_AF-A0A522EEW4-F1
#
_entry.id   AF-A0A522EEW4-F1
#
_cell.length_a   1.000
_cell.length_b   1.000
_cell.length_c   1.000
_cell.angle_alpha   90.00
_cell.angle_beta   90.00
_cell.angle_gamma   90.00
#
_symmetry.space_group_name_H-M   'P 1'
#
loop_
_entity.id
_entity.type
_entity.pdbx_description
1 polymer ?
#
loop_
_entity_poly.entity_id
_entity_poly.type
_entity_poly.pdbx_seq_one_letter_code
_entity_poly.pdbx_strand_id
1 'polypeptide(L)'
;MKRKISPSEAKSILGRTPDRVSFWLCTNQKLYSLKELAEILYNVNDEVFRYHVNKDKNDFENWIRDIIQDRELAREISRIKTKETLTKKISDRVVQLNRIQKKK
;
A
#
# COMPACT_ATOMS: atom_id res chain seq x y z
N MET A 1 -5.16 20.21 -4.84
CA MET A 1 -3.67 20.29 -4.85
C MET A 1 -3.14 18.99 -4.26
N LYS A 2 -2.13 18.36 -4.87
CA LYS A 2 -1.46 17.17 -4.29
C LYS A 2 -0.60 17.63 -3.11
N ARG A 3 -0.64 16.92 -1.99
CA ARG A 3 0.14 17.27 -0.79
C ARG A 3 1.62 17.04 -1.10
N LYS A 4 2.48 18.01 -0.78
CA LYS A 4 3.93 17.81 -0.89
C LYS A 4 4.37 16.96 0.29
N ILE A 5 4.89 15.76 0.01
CA ILE A 5 5.48 14.87 1.01
C ILE A 5 6.93 15.29 1.26
N SER A 6 7.29 15.47 2.53
CA SER A 6 8.67 15.72 2.94
C SER A 6 9.51 14.42 2.96
N PRO A 7 10.86 14.51 2.87
CA PRO A 7 11.73 13.33 2.93
C PRO A 7 11.56 12.48 4.20
N SER A 8 11.28 13.11 5.34
CA SER A 8 11.03 12.45 6.64
C SER A 8 9.70 11.70 6.67
N GLU A 9 8.64 12.28 6.08
CA GLU A 9 7.36 11.59 5.90
C GLU A 9 7.50 10.41 4.94
N ALA A 10 8.22 10.58 3.82
CA ALA A 10 8.46 9.48 2.88
C ALA A 10 9.19 8.30 3.54
N LYS A 11 10.16 8.59 4.42
CA LYS A 11 10.84 7.56 5.23
C LYS A 11 9.89 6.86 6.20
N SER A 12 8.93 7.57 6.79
CA SER A 12 7.95 6.97 7.71
C SER A 12 6.95 6.08 6.97
N ILE A 13 6.46 6.52 5.80
CA ILE A 13 5.53 5.76 4.96
C ILE A 13 6.17 4.48 4.41
N LEU A 14 7.45 4.53 4.03
CA LEU A 14 8.24 3.36 3.63
C LEU A 14 8.71 2.52 4.81
N GLY A 15 8.45 2.97 6.04
CA GLY A 15 8.82 2.29 7.26
C GLY A 15 8.09 0.96 7.44
N ARG A 16 8.62 0.14 8.34
CA ARG A 16 8.01 -1.11 8.74
C ARG A 16 6.99 -0.88 9.87
N THR A 17 5.79 -1.39 9.72
CA THR A 17 4.75 -1.35 10.74
C THR A 17 5.00 -2.39 11.84
N PRO A 18 4.61 -2.14 13.10
CA PRO A 18 4.69 -3.14 14.15
C PRO A 18 3.66 -4.27 13.93
N ASP A 19 3.93 -5.45 14.51
CA ASP A 19 3.12 -6.67 14.30
C ASP A 19 1.62 -6.48 14.61
N ARG A 20 1.31 -5.74 15.69
CA ARG A 20 -0.07 -5.42 16.11
C ARG A 20 -0.94 -4.71 15.06
N VAL A 21 -0.32 -4.06 14.07
CA VAL A 21 -1.00 -3.31 13.00
C VAL A 21 -0.53 -3.78 11.60
N SER A 22 0.09 -4.96 11.54
CA SER A 22 0.42 -5.60 10.27
C SER A 22 -0.84 -5.95 9.48
N PHE A 23 -0.74 -5.97 8.16
CA PHE A 23 -1.85 -6.41 7.31
C PHE A 23 -1.87 -7.93 7.24
N TRP A 24 -3.02 -8.54 7.52
CA TRP A 24 -3.17 -9.99 7.50
C TRP A 24 -3.86 -10.44 6.21
N LEU A 25 -3.17 -11.28 5.45
CA LEU A 25 -3.75 -11.96 4.30
C LEU A 25 -4.55 -13.19 4.77
N CYS A 26 -5.55 -13.59 3.98
CA CYS A 26 -6.31 -14.81 4.23
C CYS A 26 -5.45 -16.09 4.10
N THR A 27 -4.24 -15.98 3.53
CA THR A 27 -3.22 -17.03 3.47
C THR A 27 -2.36 -17.13 4.74
N ASN A 28 -2.76 -16.45 5.83
CA ASN A 28 -2.02 -16.37 7.10
C ASN A 28 -0.66 -15.66 7.01
N GLN A 29 -0.43 -14.93 5.91
CA GLN A 29 0.77 -14.12 5.71
C GLN A 29 0.56 -12.69 6.23
N LYS A 30 1.55 -12.17 6.97
CA LYS A 30 1.55 -10.80 7.49
C LYS A 30 2.40 -9.89 6.62
N LEU A 31 1.91 -8.70 6.32
CA LEU A 31 2.65 -7.64 5.63
C LEU A 31 2.92 -6.50 6.59
N TYR A 32 4.14 -5.97 6.55
CA TYR A 32 4.57 -4.90 7.45
C TYR A 32 4.90 -3.60 6.70
N SER A 33 4.87 -3.59 5.37
CA SER A 33 5.26 -2.41 4.60
C SER A 33 4.59 -2.36 3.23
N LEU A 34 4.56 -1.16 2.63
CA LEU A 34 4.08 -0.97 1.26
C LEU A 34 4.90 -1.75 0.23
N LYS A 35 6.20 -1.94 0.50
CA LYS A 35 7.09 -2.69 -0.37
C LYS A 35 6.69 -4.17 -0.41
N GLU A 36 6.51 -4.78 0.76
CA GLU A 36 6.04 -6.18 0.85
C GLU A 36 4.65 -6.33 0.22
N LEU A 37 3.76 -5.36 0.39
CA LEU A 37 2.45 -5.37 -0.26
C LEU A 37 2.57 -5.37 -1.78
N ALA A 38 3.42 -4.53 -2.37
CA ALA A 38 3.65 -4.51 -3.81
C ALA A 38 4.20 -5.85 -4.34
N GLU A 39 5.17 -6.44 -3.63
CA GLU A 39 5.77 -7.73 -3.99
C GLU A 39 4.76 -8.88 -3.91
N ILE A 40 3.89 -8.86 -2.91
CA ILE A 40 2.85 -9.87 -2.75
C ILE A 40 1.74 -9.73 -3.76
N LEU A 41 1.28 -8.50 -4.04
CA LEU A 41 0.26 -8.27 -5.07
C LEU A 41 0.68 -8.73 -6.47
N TYR A 42 1.98 -8.83 -6.74
CA TYR A 42 2.50 -9.37 -7.99
C TYR A 42 2.32 -10.89 -8.10
N ASN A 43 2.55 -11.62 -6.99
CA ASN A 43 2.58 -13.08 -6.97
C ASN A 43 1.26 -13.72 -6.50
N VAL A 44 0.39 -12.95 -5.87
CA VAL A 44 -0.82 -13.48 -5.23
C VAL A 44 -1.89 -13.87 -6.25
N ASN A 45 -2.61 -14.95 -5.95
CA ASN A 45 -3.75 -15.42 -6.74
C ASN A 45 -4.89 -14.41 -6.74
N ASP A 46 -5.63 -14.35 -7.85
CA ASP A 46 -6.77 -13.45 -8.01
C ASP A 46 -7.89 -13.69 -7.00
N GLU A 47 -8.06 -14.92 -6.52
CA GLU A 47 -9.04 -15.25 -5.47
C GLU A 47 -8.69 -14.59 -4.13
N VAL A 48 -7.41 -14.68 -3.73
CA VAL A 48 -6.91 -14.02 -2.51
C VAL A 48 -7.00 -12.51 -2.65
N PHE A 49 -6.69 -11.96 -3.83
CA PHE A 49 -6.88 -10.53 -4.10
C PHE A 49 -8.36 -10.10 -3.96
N ARG A 50 -9.28 -10.86 -4.57
CA ARG A 50 -10.74 -10.58 -4.55
C ARG A 50 -11.34 -10.67 -3.14
N TYR A 51 -10.72 -11.42 -2.24
CA TYR A 51 -11.12 -11.46 -0.84
C TYR A 51 -10.95 -10.11 -0.14
N HIS A 52 -9.88 -9.38 -0.48
CA HIS A 52 -9.55 -8.06 0.11
C HIS A 52 -10.10 -6.90 -0.70
N VAL A 53 -10.26 -7.08 -2.02
CA VAL A 53 -10.74 -6.04 -2.94
C VAL A 53 -11.93 -6.56 -3.72
N ASN A 54 -13.12 -6.06 -3.37
CA ASN A 54 -14.36 -6.39 -4.06
C ASN A 54 -15.19 -5.11 -4.31
N LYS A 55 -16.44 -5.24 -4.73
CA LYS A 55 -17.29 -4.09 -5.05
C LYS A 55 -17.52 -3.18 -3.84
N ASP A 56 -17.63 -3.78 -2.66
CA ASP A 56 -18.02 -3.13 -1.42
C ASP A 56 -16.81 -2.63 -0.60
N LYS A 57 -15.67 -3.32 -0.66
CA LYS A 57 -14.48 -3.01 0.15
C LYS A 57 -13.16 -3.01 -0.61
N ASN A 58 -12.18 -2.32 -0.03
CA ASN A 58 -10.78 -2.41 -0.38
C ASN A 58 -9.97 -2.35 0.93
N ASP A 59 -9.62 -3.52 1.45
CA ASP A 59 -8.95 -3.62 2.76
C ASP A 59 -7.55 -2.99 2.73
N PHE A 60 -6.89 -2.99 1.57
CA PHE A 60 -5.59 -2.32 1.40
C PHE A 60 -5.72 -0.80 1.52
N GLU A 61 -6.80 -0.20 1.04
CA GLU A 61 -7.05 1.24 1.17
C GLU A 61 -7.16 1.67 2.63
N ASN A 62 -7.95 0.93 3.41
CA ASN A 62 -8.09 1.17 4.85
C ASN A 62 -6.74 1.05 5.57
N TRP A 63 -5.99 -0.02 5.31
CA TRP A 63 -4.69 -0.21 5.95
C TRP A 63 -3.68 0.89 5.57
N ILE A 64 -3.65 1.30 4.30
CA ILE A 64 -2.77 2.36 3.83
C ILE A 64 -3.14 3.71 4.44
N ARG A 65 -4.44 3.99 4.58
CA ARG A 65 -4.96 5.24 5.15
C ARG A 65 -4.69 5.35 6.65
N ASP A 66 -5.00 4.29 7.39
CA ASP A 66 -5.07 4.33 8.85
C ASP A 66 -3.77 3.89 9.53
N ILE A 67 -3.03 2.95 8.93
CA ILE A 67 -1.76 2.44 9.50
C ILE A 67 -0.54 3.10 8.85
N ILE A 68 -0.46 3.03 7.52
CA ILE A 68 0.67 3.61 6.77
C ILE A 68 0.59 5.14 6.73
N GLN A 69 -0.61 5.70 6.91
CA GLN A 69 -0.91 7.14 6.88
C GLN A 69 -0.64 7.82 5.53
N ASP A 70 -0.53 7.06 4.43
CA ASP A 70 -0.45 7.61 3.07
C ASP A 70 -1.86 7.82 2.51
N ARG A 71 -2.52 8.87 3.00
CA ARG A 71 -3.89 9.23 2.61
C ARG A 71 -4.04 9.54 1.12
N GLU A 72 -2.98 10.01 0.47
CA GLU A 72 -3.01 10.26 -0.98
C GLU A 72 -3.08 8.94 -1.75
N LEU A 73 -2.19 8.00 -1.42
CA LEU A 73 -2.21 6.68 -2.04
C LEU A 73 -3.55 5.99 -1.79
N ALA A 74 -4.03 5.99 -0.53
CA ALA A 74 -5.33 5.42 -0.15
C ALA A 74 -6.46 5.97 -1.04
N ARG A 75 -6.52 7.29 -1.21
CA ARG A 75 -7.52 7.93 -2.07
C ARG A 75 -7.40 7.49 -3.53
N GLU A 76 -6.18 7.40 -4.06
CA GLU A 76 -5.96 6.96 -5.45
C GLU A 76 -6.38 5.51 -5.68
N ILE A 77 -6.16 4.63 -4.70
CA ILE A 77 -6.47 3.21 -4.84
C ILE A 77 -7.91 2.84 -4.45
N SER A 78 -8.64 3.71 -3.77
CA SER A 78 -10.02 3.47 -3.30
C SER A 78 -10.97 2.95 -4.40
N ARG A 79 -10.79 3.41 -5.64
CA ARG A 79 -11.62 3.05 -6.80
C ARG A 79 -11.02 1.94 -7.67
N ILE A 80 -9.81 1.46 -7.35
CA ILE A 80 -9.13 0.44 -8.14
C ILE A 80 -9.59 -0.95 -7.70
N LYS A 81 -10.08 -1.73 -8.65
CA LYS A 81 -10.60 -3.09 -8.41
C LYS A 81 -9.83 -4.18 -9.15
N THR A 82 -8.79 -3.79 -9.88
CA THR A 82 -7.93 -4.69 -10.67
C THR A 82 -6.58 -4.85 -9.99
N LYS A 83 -6.12 -6.09 -9.86
CA LYS A 83 -4.84 -6.44 -9.24
C LYS A 83 -3.69 -5.68 -9.89
N GLU A 84 -3.60 -5.76 -11.22
CA GLU A 84 -2.51 -5.14 -12.00
C GLU A 84 -2.42 -3.62 -11.78
N THR A 85 -3.56 -2.92 -11.83
CA THR A 85 -3.58 -1.47 -11.64
C THR A 85 -3.25 -1.09 -10.21
N LEU A 86 -3.70 -1.89 -9.23
CA LEU A 86 -3.39 -1.67 -7.82
C LEU A 86 -1.88 -1.86 -7.55
N THR A 87 -1.33 -2.99 -8.02
CA THR A 87 0.11 -3.30 -7.93
C THR A 87 0.94 -2.19 -8.55
N LYS A 88 0.59 -1.76 -9.77
CA LYS A 88 1.31 -0.68 -10.46
C LYS A 88 1.27 0.63 -9.66
N LYS A 89 0.12 1.00 -9.11
CA LYS A 89 -0.02 2.24 -8.32
C LYS A 89 0.79 2.21 -7.03
N ILE A 90 0.76 1.10 -6.30
CA ILE A 90 1.53 0.95 -5.06
C ILE A 90 3.04 0.95 -5.39
N SER A 91 3.47 0.21 -6.41
CA SER A 91 4.86 0.18 -6.84
C SER A 91 5.38 1.55 -7.28
N ASP A 92 4.61 2.28 -8.09
CA ASP A 92 4.98 3.63 -8.52
C ASP A 92 5.11 4.59 -7.32
N ARG A 93 4.19 4.49 -6.37
CA ARG A 93 4.25 5.26 -5.12
C ARG A 93 5.48 4.92 -4.29
N VAL A 94 5.82 3.64 -4.14
CA VAL A 94 7.04 3.21 -3.43
C VAL A 94 8.29 3.79 -4.11
N VAL A 95 8.37 3.77 -5.43
CA VAL A 95 9.49 4.37 -6.18
C VAL A 95 9.54 5.88 -5.99
N GLN A 96 8.40 6.56 -6.04
CA GLN A 96 8.29 8.00 -5.80
C GLN A 96 8.79 8.37 -4.39
N LEU A 97 8.34 7.66 -3.36
CA LEU A 97 8.73 7.91 -1.97
C LEU A 97 10.24 7.66 -1.77
N ASN A 98 10.80 6.63 -2.40
CA ASN A 98 12.25 6.37 -2.35
C ASN A 98 13.05 7.52 -2.98
N ARG A 99 12.58 8.10 -4.08
CA ARG A 99 13.21 9.27 -4.71
C ARG A 99 13.13 10.51 -3.81
N ILE A 100 11.99 10.73 -3.16
CA ILE A 100 11.78 11.85 -2.23
C ILE A 100 12.68 11.69 -0.99
N GLN A 101 12.77 10.48 -0.44
CA GLN A 101 13.63 10.15 0.70
C GLN A 101 15.11 10.41 0.42
N LYS A 102 15.59 10.14 -0.81
CA LYS A 102 17.00 10.30 -1.20
C LYS A 102 17.36 11.72 -1.67
N LYS A 103 16.38 12.59 -1.94
CA LYS A 103 16.64 14.00 -2.24
C LYS A 103 17.08 14.71 -0.96
N LYS A 104 18.39 14.90 -0.84
CA LYS A 104 19.05 15.68 0.19
C LYS A 104 19.07 17.16 -0.19
#